data_AF-A0A9D6F8F3-F1
#
_entry.id   AF-A0A9D6F8F3-F1
#
_cell.length_a   1.000
_cell.length_b   1.000
_cell.length_c   1.000
_cell.angle_alpha   90.00
_cell.angle_beta   90.00
_cell.angle_gamma   90.00
#
_symmetry.space_group_name_H-M   'P 1'
#
loop_
_entity.id
_entity.type
_entity.pdbx_description
1 polymer ?
#
loop_
_entity_poly.entity_id
_entity_poly.type
_entity_poly.pdbx_seq_one_letter_code
_entity_poly.pdbx_strand_id
1 'polypeptide(L)'
;MKTHASPIIRLPVRFGLGILACFLFSGPIEHALAIPDRQPPNEKLRTRTYRFTARIQANGGVIPFKVGEILHGAFTFDLDCRSRNPARPRHLLDSPHNFLTINLGKQTFLGAGRTFVTVADFDHAEHFGVVAPDLHLPKGWKIDHTVGSQTFGVLFQNAPKKGVIARSGIPEKLVLRDFVSTRELRLTFLNGIQFPGGQVNGMAVVSARIETLEQVRDKPRG
;
A
#
# COMPACT_ATOMS: atom_id res chain seq x y z
N MET A 1 37.16 5.90 48.27
CA MET A 1 36.29 4.94 47.56
C MET A 1 36.29 5.31 46.09
N LYS A 2 36.81 4.44 45.21
CA LYS A 2 36.85 4.66 43.76
C LYS A 2 35.63 3.98 43.13
N THR A 3 34.75 4.76 42.52
CA THR A 3 33.58 4.27 41.77
C THR A 3 34.01 3.84 40.37
N HIS A 4 33.89 2.54 40.08
CA HIS A 4 34.06 1.99 38.74
C HIS A 4 32.80 2.27 37.92
N ALA A 5 32.95 3.03 36.83
CA ALA A 5 31.92 3.19 35.82
C ALA A 5 32.00 2.03 34.82
N SER A 6 30.91 1.28 34.66
CA SER A 6 30.77 0.21 33.66
C SER A 6 30.62 0.82 32.26
N PRO A 7 31.25 0.23 31.21
CA PRO A 7 31.08 0.72 29.86
C PRO A 7 29.72 0.30 29.29
N ILE A 8 28.99 1.28 28.76
CA ILE A 8 27.77 1.08 27.98
C ILE A 8 28.18 0.50 26.62
N ILE A 9 27.94 -0.78 26.41
CA ILE A 9 28.11 -1.45 25.11
C ILE A 9 26.98 -0.98 24.19
N ARG A 10 27.29 -0.06 23.26
CA ARG A 10 26.39 0.29 22.16
C ARG A 10 26.52 -0.76 21.06
N LEU A 11 25.52 -1.64 20.96
CA LEU A 11 25.35 -2.50 19.78
C LEU A 11 24.96 -1.64 18.57
N PRO A 12 25.62 -1.79 17.41
CA PRO A 12 25.18 -1.14 16.19
C PRO A 12 23.93 -1.86 15.66
N VAL A 13 22.77 -1.23 15.82
CA VAL A 13 21.55 -1.62 15.10
C VAL A 13 21.72 -1.22 13.64
N ARG A 14 22.29 -2.12 12.83
CA ARG A 14 22.21 -2.03 11.36
C ARG A 14 20.80 -2.46 10.94
N PHE A 15 19.84 -1.53 10.96
CA PHE A 15 18.66 -1.69 10.12
C PHE A 15 19.12 -1.51 8.67
N GLY A 16 19.11 -2.61 7.92
CA GLY A 16 19.36 -2.60 6.49
C GLY A 16 18.43 -1.60 5.83
N LEU A 17 19.03 -0.58 5.23
CA LEU A 17 18.42 0.32 4.28
C LEU A 17 18.06 -0.53 3.03
N GLY A 18 16.98 -1.30 3.15
CA GLY A 18 16.42 -2.05 2.05
C GLY A 18 15.88 -1.06 1.04
N ILE A 19 16.54 -1.01 -0.11
CA ILE A 19 16.22 -0.20 -1.28
C ILE A 19 14.75 -0.42 -1.65
N LEU A 20 13.86 0.41 -1.11
CA LEU A 20 12.53 0.60 -1.66
C LEU A 20 12.65 1.77 -2.62
N ALA A 21 12.78 1.46 -3.91
CA ALA A 21 12.76 2.46 -4.95
C ALA A 21 11.50 3.32 -4.77
N CYS A 22 11.70 4.58 -4.38
CA CYS A 22 10.68 5.61 -4.45
C CYS A 22 10.15 5.60 -5.88
N PHE A 23 8.89 5.19 -6.06
CA PHE A 23 8.17 5.28 -7.32
C PHE A 23 7.84 6.76 -7.58
N LEU A 24 8.85 7.54 -7.96
CA LEU A 24 8.67 8.92 -8.41
C LEU A 24 8.20 8.85 -9.88
N PHE A 25 6.89 8.88 -10.07
CA PHE A 25 6.30 9.14 -11.39
C PHE A 25 5.88 10.61 -11.46
N SER A 26 6.63 11.38 -12.22
CA SER A 26 6.26 12.70 -12.74
C SER A 26 5.67 12.50 -14.15
N GLY A 27 4.37 12.29 -14.21
CA GLY A 27 3.58 12.34 -15.45
C GLY A 27 2.26 13.06 -15.16
N PRO A 28 1.69 13.80 -16.12
CA PRO A 28 0.42 14.49 -15.92
C PRO A 28 -0.67 13.47 -15.60
N ILE A 29 -1.27 13.58 -14.41
CA ILE A 29 -2.46 12.83 -14.03
C ILE A 29 -3.65 13.57 -14.63
N GLU A 30 -4.12 13.13 -15.80
CA GLU A 30 -5.38 13.65 -16.34
C GLU A 30 -6.55 13.19 -15.45
N HIS A 31 -7.22 14.18 -14.84
CA HIS A 31 -8.37 13.99 -13.97
C HIS A 31 -9.61 13.64 -14.80
N ALA A 32 -9.99 12.37 -14.82
CA ALA A 32 -11.34 11.93 -15.17
C ALA A 32 -11.96 11.26 -13.93
N LEU A 33 -12.70 12.04 -13.14
CA LEU A 33 -13.59 11.52 -12.11
C LEU A 33 -14.85 10.98 -12.78
N ALA A 34 -14.84 9.70 -13.09
CA ALA A 34 -16.05 8.93 -13.34
C ALA A 34 -16.00 7.70 -12.44
N ILE A 35 -16.90 7.65 -11.45
CA ILE A 35 -17.28 6.39 -10.83
C ILE A 35 -17.98 5.62 -11.95
N PRO A 36 -17.48 4.45 -12.41
CA PRO A 36 -18.17 3.73 -13.47
C PRO A 36 -19.53 3.29 -12.94
N ASP A 37 -20.56 3.86 -13.55
CA ASP A 37 -21.93 3.37 -13.44
C ASP A 37 -22.00 1.95 -14.01
N ARG A 38 -22.88 1.17 -13.39
CA ARG A 38 -23.13 -0.27 -13.52
C ARG A 38 -22.68 -0.91 -14.85
N GLN A 39 -21.62 -1.73 -14.80
CA GLN A 39 -21.37 -2.73 -15.84
C GLN A 39 -22.38 -3.89 -15.78
N PRO A 40 -22.72 -4.49 -16.94
CA PRO A 40 -23.71 -5.56 -17.03
C PRO A 40 -23.23 -6.84 -16.31
N PRO A 41 -24.16 -7.66 -15.79
CA PRO A 41 -23.82 -8.83 -15.01
C PRO A 41 -23.58 -10.04 -15.93
N ASN A 42 -22.43 -10.16 -16.62
CA ASN A 42 -22.08 -11.44 -17.25
C ASN A 42 -20.63 -11.61 -17.70
N GLU A 43 -19.73 -11.73 -16.73
CA GLU A 43 -18.54 -12.58 -16.79
C GLU A 43 -18.22 -12.87 -15.31
N LYS A 44 -17.75 -14.06 -14.95
CA LYS A 44 -17.34 -14.33 -13.57
C LYS A 44 -16.20 -13.37 -13.24
N LEU A 45 -16.52 -12.21 -12.66
CA LEU A 45 -15.55 -11.17 -12.32
C LEU A 45 -14.38 -11.85 -11.61
N ARG A 46 -13.22 -11.89 -12.26
CA ARG A 46 -12.01 -12.49 -11.66
C ARG A 46 -11.37 -11.54 -10.64
N THR A 47 -12.07 -10.47 -10.29
CA THR A 47 -11.76 -9.61 -9.16
C THR A 47 -11.67 -10.41 -7.85
N ARG A 48 -10.70 -10.06 -7.03
CA ARG A 48 -10.52 -10.58 -5.68
C ARG A 48 -10.64 -9.43 -4.70
N THR A 49 -11.57 -9.55 -3.76
CA THR A 49 -11.78 -8.56 -2.70
C THR A 49 -11.19 -9.05 -1.40
N TYR A 50 -10.42 -8.21 -0.73
CA TYR A 50 -9.85 -8.49 0.59
C TYR A 50 -10.24 -7.43 1.60
N ARG A 51 -10.43 -7.85 2.84
CA ARG A 51 -10.47 -6.99 4.03
C ARG A 51 -9.21 -7.23 4.85
N PHE A 52 -8.70 -6.19 5.47
CA PHE A 52 -7.51 -6.29 6.30
C PHE A 52 -7.62 -5.42 7.56
N THR A 53 -6.83 -5.79 8.56
CA THR A 53 -6.47 -4.92 9.68
C THR A 53 -4.96 -4.66 9.65
N ALA A 54 -4.55 -3.44 9.96
CA ALA A 54 -3.14 -3.07 10.02
C ALA A 54 -2.85 -2.22 11.25
N ARG A 55 -1.76 -2.51 11.96
CA ARG A 55 -1.33 -1.76 13.15
C ARG A 55 -0.25 -0.76 12.79
N ILE A 56 -0.47 0.51 13.10
CA ILE A 56 0.47 1.60 12.80
C ILE A 56 1.78 1.38 13.58
N GLN A 57 2.90 1.35 12.86
CA GLN A 57 4.26 1.22 13.40
C GLN A 57 5.00 2.55 13.41
N ALA A 58 4.77 3.40 12.41
CA ALA A 58 5.26 4.76 12.34
C ALA A 58 4.21 5.66 11.69
N ASN A 59 4.15 6.92 12.10
CA ASN A 59 3.17 7.89 11.58
C ASN A 59 3.80 9.07 10.83
N GLY A 60 5.14 9.16 10.77
CA GLY A 60 5.85 10.25 10.10
C GLY A 60 5.46 11.65 10.57
N GLY A 61 4.91 11.82 11.78
CA GLY A 61 4.41 13.10 12.28
C GLY A 61 3.01 13.49 11.80
N VAL A 62 2.27 12.60 11.14
CA VAL A 62 0.89 12.86 10.68
C VAL A 62 -0.11 12.58 11.81
N ILE A 63 -0.51 13.63 12.53
CA ILE A 63 -1.10 13.57 13.89
C ILE A 63 -2.46 12.85 14.04
N PRO A 64 -3.34 12.65 13.02
CA PRO A 64 -4.46 11.73 13.22
C PRO A 64 -4.02 10.27 13.34
N PHE A 65 -2.86 9.89 12.79
CA PHE A 65 -2.34 8.52 12.86
C PHE A 65 -1.50 8.33 14.13
N LYS A 66 -1.94 7.45 15.04
CA LYS A 66 -1.19 7.14 16.26
C LYS A 66 -0.51 5.78 16.16
N VAL A 67 0.76 5.71 16.57
CA VAL A 67 1.48 4.43 16.65
C VAL A 67 0.73 3.48 17.60
N GLY A 68 0.56 2.23 17.16
CA GLY A 68 -0.19 1.20 17.88
C GLY A 68 -1.68 1.13 17.55
N GLU A 69 -2.26 2.16 16.91
CA GLU A 69 -3.67 2.18 16.49
C GLU A 69 -3.91 1.25 15.31
N ILE A 70 -5.14 0.73 15.22
CA ILE A 70 -5.57 -0.19 14.17
C ILE A 70 -6.30 0.57 13.06
N LEU A 71 -5.83 0.34 11.84
CA LEU A 71 -6.48 0.69 10.59
C LEU A 71 -7.28 -0.51 10.09
N HIS A 72 -8.46 -0.24 9.56
CA HIS A 72 -9.26 -1.23 8.84
C HIS A 72 -9.31 -0.84 7.38
N GLY A 73 -9.18 -1.79 6.47
CA GLY A 73 -9.27 -1.45 5.06
C GLY A 73 -9.78 -2.59 4.21
N ALA A 74 -10.01 -2.25 2.95
CA ALA A 74 -10.32 -3.23 1.93
C ALA A 74 -9.62 -2.84 0.63
N PHE A 75 -9.31 -3.83 -0.19
CA PHE A 75 -8.84 -3.59 -1.53
C PHE A 75 -9.37 -4.66 -2.48
N THR A 76 -9.38 -4.32 -3.76
CA THR A 76 -9.57 -5.28 -4.83
C THR A 76 -8.39 -5.29 -5.78
N PHE A 77 -8.18 -6.45 -6.38
CA PHE A 77 -7.42 -6.56 -7.60
C PHE A 77 -8.09 -7.49 -8.59
N ASP A 78 -8.00 -7.15 -9.86
CA ASP A 78 -8.48 -7.94 -10.98
C ASP A 78 -7.38 -8.88 -11.50
N LEU A 79 -7.68 -10.17 -11.66
CA LEU A 79 -6.72 -11.14 -12.19
C LEU A 79 -6.47 -10.96 -13.69
N ASP A 80 -7.36 -10.27 -14.39
CA ASP A 80 -7.26 -10.02 -15.83
C ASP A 80 -6.66 -8.63 -16.14
N CYS A 81 -6.03 -7.99 -15.14
CA CYS A 81 -5.32 -6.73 -15.35
C CYS A 81 -4.26 -6.87 -16.45
N ARG A 82 -4.09 -5.82 -17.26
CA ARG A 82 -3.11 -5.80 -18.35
C ARG A 82 -1.89 -4.97 -17.95
N SER A 83 -0.71 -5.41 -18.38
CA SER A 83 0.51 -4.63 -18.16
C SER A 83 0.50 -3.40 -19.03
N ARG A 84 0.66 -2.22 -18.42
CA ARG A 84 0.87 -0.96 -19.15
C ARG A 84 2.17 -0.95 -19.96
N ASN A 85 3.14 -1.77 -19.55
CA ASN A 85 4.41 -1.92 -20.26
C ASN A 85 4.91 -3.36 -20.11
N PRO A 86 4.54 -4.28 -21.02
CA PRO A 86 4.93 -5.69 -20.91
C PRO A 86 6.44 -5.91 -21.09
N ALA A 87 7.17 -4.95 -21.67
CA ALA A 87 8.61 -5.05 -21.89
C ALA A 87 9.45 -4.80 -20.62
N ARG A 88 8.82 -4.44 -19.49
CA ARG A 88 9.51 -4.24 -18.21
C ARG A 88 9.25 -5.41 -17.27
N PRO A 89 10.27 -5.86 -16.51
CA PRO A 89 10.12 -6.95 -15.51
C PRO A 89 9.18 -6.55 -14.35
N ARG A 90 8.94 -5.24 -14.17
CA ARG A 90 7.97 -4.73 -13.21
C ARG A 90 6.68 -4.40 -13.93
N HIS A 91 5.61 -5.08 -13.57
CA HIS A 91 4.32 -4.90 -14.18
C HIS A 91 3.47 -3.94 -13.35
N LEU A 92 3.09 -2.84 -13.99
CA LEU A 92 2.00 -1.97 -13.55
C LEU A 92 0.74 -2.45 -14.27
N LEU A 93 -0.13 -3.06 -13.49
CA LEU A 93 -1.30 -3.79 -13.94
C LEU A 93 -2.53 -2.97 -13.56
N ASP A 94 -3.26 -2.45 -14.54
CA ASP A 94 -4.42 -1.59 -14.28
C ASP A 94 -5.75 -2.25 -14.65
N SER A 95 -6.76 -1.96 -13.82
CA SER A 95 -8.14 -2.34 -14.04
C SER A 95 -9.04 -1.31 -13.35
N PRO A 96 -10.18 -0.91 -13.94
CA PRO A 96 -11.16 -0.06 -13.28
C PRO A 96 -11.80 -0.73 -12.05
N HIS A 97 -11.63 -2.05 -11.90
CA HIS A 97 -12.16 -2.81 -10.77
C HIS A 97 -11.27 -2.79 -9.54
N ASN A 98 -10.05 -2.28 -9.66
CA ASN A 98 -9.13 -2.15 -8.53
C ASN A 98 -9.53 -0.95 -7.68
N PHE A 99 -9.63 -1.14 -6.38
CA PHE A 99 -9.85 -0.06 -5.42
C PHE A 99 -9.03 -0.31 -4.15
N LEU A 100 -8.83 0.75 -3.37
CA LEU A 100 -8.26 0.71 -2.03
C LEU A 100 -9.11 1.59 -1.11
N THR A 101 -9.45 1.09 0.07
CA THR A 101 -10.11 1.86 1.13
C THR A 101 -9.42 1.63 2.45
N ILE A 102 -9.29 2.70 3.23
CA ILE A 102 -8.63 2.69 4.54
C ILE A 102 -9.49 3.51 5.50
N ASN A 103 -9.70 2.97 6.69
CA ASN A 103 -10.51 3.57 7.73
C ASN A 103 -9.68 3.69 9.00
N LEU A 104 -9.71 4.89 9.58
CA LEU A 104 -9.11 5.24 10.86
C LEU A 104 -10.20 5.84 11.75
N GLY A 105 -10.77 5.05 12.65
CA GLY A 105 -11.95 5.44 13.40
C GLY A 105 -13.10 5.85 12.47
N LYS A 106 -13.48 7.14 12.51
CA LYS A 106 -14.54 7.72 11.65
C LYS A 106 -14.02 8.31 10.33
N GLN A 107 -12.70 8.35 10.12
CA GLN A 107 -12.08 8.88 8.91
C GLN A 107 -11.96 7.77 7.87
N THR A 108 -12.45 8.04 6.67
CA THR A 108 -12.32 7.14 5.52
C THR A 108 -11.47 7.81 4.45
N PHE A 109 -10.49 7.06 3.97
CA PHE A 109 -9.63 7.40 2.85
C PHE A 109 -9.93 6.41 1.73
N LEU A 110 -10.27 6.90 0.55
CA LEU A 110 -10.54 6.07 -0.62
C LEU A 110 -9.48 6.33 -1.68
N GLY A 111 -8.95 5.30 -2.32
CA GLY A 111 -8.06 5.44 -3.46
C GLY A 111 -8.69 6.34 -4.52
N ALA A 112 -7.99 7.41 -4.89
CA ALA A 112 -8.36 8.30 -5.98
C ALA A 112 -7.48 8.02 -7.21
N GLY A 113 -8.05 8.24 -8.39
CA GLY A 113 -7.44 7.85 -9.65
C GLY A 113 -7.48 6.32 -9.89
N ARG A 114 -6.73 5.87 -10.90
CA ARG A 114 -6.67 4.44 -11.23
C ARG A 114 -5.77 3.71 -10.24
N THR A 115 -6.37 2.95 -9.33
CA THR A 115 -5.64 2.01 -8.46
C THR A 115 -5.01 0.92 -9.33
N PHE A 116 -3.73 0.65 -9.13
CA PHE A 116 -2.97 -0.31 -9.92
C PHE A 116 -2.39 -1.41 -9.03
N VAL A 117 -2.20 -2.57 -9.64
CA VAL A 117 -1.45 -3.68 -9.08
C VAL A 117 -0.01 -3.55 -9.53
N THR A 118 0.91 -3.74 -8.59
CA THR A 118 2.35 -3.83 -8.82
C THR A 118 2.77 -5.26 -8.61
N VAL A 119 3.43 -5.85 -9.61
CA VAL A 119 4.11 -7.14 -9.48
C VAL A 119 5.55 -6.95 -9.91
N ALA A 120 6.49 -7.45 -9.12
CA ALA A 120 7.87 -7.54 -9.51
C ALA A 120 8.49 -8.81 -8.93
N ASP A 121 9.24 -9.52 -9.75
CA ASP A 121 10.17 -10.53 -9.33
C ASP A 121 11.58 -9.93 -9.26
N PHE A 122 12.34 -10.42 -8.30
CA PHE A 122 13.76 -10.15 -8.09
C PHE A 122 14.44 -11.50 -7.90
N ASP A 123 15.76 -11.55 -8.06
CA ASP A 123 16.54 -12.81 -7.96
C ASP A 123 16.19 -13.63 -6.71
N HIS A 124 15.91 -12.96 -5.60
CA HIS A 124 15.60 -13.56 -4.30
C HIS A 124 14.39 -12.95 -3.58
N ALA A 125 13.51 -12.26 -4.30
CA ALA A 125 12.31 -11.69 -3.71
C ALA A 125 11.17 -11.58 -4.73
N GLU A 126 9.95 -11.60 -4.24
CA GLU A 126 8.74 -11.27 -4.99
C GLU A 126 8.01 -10.13 -4.29
N HIS A 127 7.46 -9.22 -5.09
CA HIS A 127 6.67 -8.08 -4.65
C HIS A 127 5.29 -8.16 -5.29
N PHE A 128 4.27 -7.96 -4.46
CA PHE A 128 2.91 -7.72 -4.87
C PHE A 128 2.38 -6.51 -4.10
N GLY A 129 1.71 -5.58 -4.78
CA GLY A 129 1.06 -4.47 -4.09
C GLY A 129 -0.13 -3.91 -4.83
N VAL A 130 -1.09 -3.39 -4.08
CA VAL A 130 -2.23 -2.64 -4.60
C VAL A 130 -2.06 -1.20 -4.17
N VAL A 131 -1.91 -0.30 -5.15
CA VAL A 131 -1.46 1.08 -4.93
C VAL A 131 -2.41 2.05 -5.60
N ALA A 132 -2.91 3.01 -4.82
CA ALA A 132 -3.57 4.20 -5.31
C ALA A 132 -2.54 5.34 -5.44
N PRO A 133 -2.54 6.08 -6.57
CA PRO A 133 -1.67 7.25 -6.76
C PRO A 133 -2.12 8.46 -5.92
N ASP A 134 -3.34 8.41 -5.37
CA ASP A 134 -3.93 9.49 -4.60
C ASP A 134 -5.05 8.98 -3.68
N LEU A 135 -5.58 9.85 -2.82
CA LEU A 135 -6.74 9.56 -1.97
C LEU A 135 -7.82 10.65 -2.07
N HIS A 136 -9.07 10.22 -2.12
CA HIS A 136 -10.17 11.02 -1.63
C HIS A 136 -10.03 11.16 -0.12
N LEU A 137 -9.75 12.38 0.31
CA LEU A 137 -9.48 12.70 1.69
C LEU A 137 -10.77 12.94 2.49
N PRO A 138 -10.76 12.67 3.81
CA PRO A 138 -11.87 13.03 4.68
C PRO A 138 -11.98 14.54 4.86
N LYS A 139 -13.14 15.01 5.33
CA LYS A 139 -13.42 16.43 5.54
C LYS A 139 -12.33 17.12 6.37
N GLY A 140 -11.89 18.29 5.90
CA GLY A 140 -10.89 19.13 6.58
C GLY A 140 -9.46 18.85 6.16
N TRP A 141 -9.21 17.80 5.37
CA TRP A 141 -7.94 17.58 4.71
C TRP A 141 -7.88 18.28 3.35
N LYS A 142 -6.68 18.65 2.95
CA LYS A 142 -6.39 19.20 1.62
C LYS A 142 -5.07 18.64 1.11
N ILE A 143 -5.02 18.35 -0.18
CA ILE A 143 -3.79 18.01 -0.89
C ILE A 143 -3.51 19.12 -1.91
N ASP A 144 -2.25 19.53 -1.96
CA ASP A 144 -1.69 20.27 -3.10
C ASP A 144 -1.00 19.28 -4.05
N HIS A 145 -1.53 19.14 -5.27
CA HIS A 145 -1.01 18.22 -6.28
C HIS A 145 0.12 18.83 -7.13
N THR A 146 0.51 20.08 -6.91
CA THR A 146 1.56 20.74 -7.71
C THR A 146 2.96 20.18 -7.43
N VAL A 147 3.17 19.56 -6.27
CA VAL A 147 4.50 19.19 -5.76
C VAL A 147 4.90 17.74 -6.11
N GLY A 148 3.95 16.90 -6.52
CA GLY A 148 4.24 15.54 -6.99
C GLY A 148 3.19 14.50 -6.64
N SER A 149 3.40 13.29 -7.19
CA SER A 149 2.51 12.14 -7.02
C SER A 149 2.69 11.46 -5.67
N GLN A 150 1.58 11.19 -4.98
CA GLN A 150 1.58 10.45 -3.72
C GLN A 150 1.45 8.95 -3.97
N THR A 151 1.67 8.14 -2.94
CA THR A 151 1.46 6.70 -3.05
C THR A 151 0.87 6.13 -1.78
N PHE A 152 -0.25 5.44 -1.94
CA PHE A 152 -1.00 4.82 -0.86
C PHE A 152 -1.23 3.37 -1.24
N GLY A 153 -0.67 2.44 -0.49
CA GLY A 153 -0.69 1.06 -0.94
C GLY A 153 -0.56 0.03 0.14
N VAL A 154 -1.15 -1.13 -0.16
CA VAL A 154 -0.91 -2.38 0.54
C VAL A 154 0.20 -3.11 -0.21
N LEU A 155 1.28 -3.42 0.49
CA LEU A 155 2.51 -3.97 -0.06
C LEU A 155 2.84 -5.30 0.63
N PHE A 156 3.06 -6.32 -0.18
CA PHE A 156 3.46 -7.64 0.24
C PHE A 156 4.78 -7.98 -0.45
N GLN A 157 5.75 -8.40 0.34
CA GLN A 157 7.01 -8.90 -0.18
C GLN A 157 7.35 -10.20 0.51
N ASN A 158 7.82 -11.14 -0.27
CA ASN A 158 8.36 -12.40 0.23
C ASN A 158 9.78 -12.55 -0.30
N ALA A 159 10.67 -13.08 0.54
CA ALA A 159 12.02 -13.45 0.16
C ALA A 159 12.08 -14.97 0.27
N PRO A 160 11.94 -15.71 -0.85
CA PRO A 160 11.92 -17.16 -0.81
C PRO A 160 13.21 -17.71 -0.19
N LYS A 161 13.13 -18.89 0.42
CA LYS A 161 14.33 -19.60 0.86
C LYS A 161 15.25 -19.87 -0.34
N LYS A 162 16.56 -19.91 -0.11
CA LYS A 162 17.56 -20.22 -1.13
C LYS A 162 17.14 -21.46 -1.95
N GLY A 163 17.09 -21.32 -3.27
CA GLY A 163 16.68 -22.39 -4.19
C GLY A 163 15.19 -22.40 -4.56
N VAL A 164 14.37 -21.51 -3.99
CA VAL A 164 12.98 -21.31 -4.41
C VAL A 164 12.89 -20.15 -5.41
N ILE A 165 12.31 -20.41 -6.57
CA ILE A 165 12.09 -19.41 -7.62
C ILE A 165 10.96 -18.46 -7.19
N ALA A 166 11.18 -17.15 -7.32
CA ALA A 166 10.16 -16.14 -7.11
C ALA A 166 8.97 -16.37 -8.06
N ARG A 167 7.73 -16.20 -7.60
CA ARG A 167 6.58 -16.34 -8.49
C ARG A 167 6.45 -15.07 -9.32
N SER A 168 6.28 -15.23 -10.62
CA SER A 168 5.92 -14.13 -11.50
C SER A 168 4.39 -14.05 -11.65
N GLY A 169 3.87 -12.82 -11.74
CA GLY A 169 2.45 -12.55 -12.00
C GLY A 169 1.58 -12.29 -10.77
N ILE A 170 0.30 -12.02 -11.04
CA ILE A 170 -0.70 -11.74 -9.99
C ILE A 170 -1.07 -13.05 -9.28
N PRO A 171 -0.97 -13.12 -7.94
CA PRO A 171 -1.41 -14.29 -7.20
C PRO A 171 -2.93 -14.46 -7.27
N GLU A 172 -3.41 -15.66 -7.59
CA GLU A 172 -4.86 -15.95 -7.61
C GLU A 172 -5.54 -15.77 -6.25
N LYS A 173 -4.76 -15.96 -5.18
CA LYS A 173 -5.17 -15.80 -3.79
C LYS A 173 -4.01 -15.28 -2.94
N LEU A 174 -4.31 -14.34 -2.05
CA LEU A 174 -3.40 -13.84 -1.05
C LEU A 174 -3.64 -14.56 0.28
N VAL A 175 -2.55 -15.02 0.88
CA VAL A 175 -2.56 -15.68 2.19
C VAL A 175 -1.45 -15.03 3.02
N LEU A 176 -1.82 -14.36 4.12
CA LEU A 176 -0.90 -13.47 4.84
C LEU A 176 0.38 -14.17 5.35
N ARG A 177 0.29 -15.46 5.70
CA ARG A 177 1.44 -16.25 6.16
C ARG A 177 2.48 -16.53 5.07
N ASP A 178 2.11 -16.38 3.80
CA ASP A 178 3.03 -16.59 2.68
C ASP A 178 3.98 -15.39 2.51
N PHE A 179 3.65 -14.24 3.12
CA PHE A 179 4.44 -13.00 3.07
C PHE A 179 5.16 -12.75 4.40
N VAL A 180 6.28 -13.45 4.59
CA VAL A 180 7.05 -13.40 5.86
C VAL A 180 7.92 -12.16 5.98
N SER A 181 8.38 -11.61 4.85
CA SER A 181 9.33 -10.48 4.83
C SER A 181 8.62 -9.14 5.05
N THR A 182 7.63 -8.83 4.22
CA THR A 182 6.91 -7.55 4.28
C THR A 182 5.41 -7.78 4.10
N ARG A 183 4.63 -7.17 4.99
CA ARG A 183 3.17 -7.09 4.94
C ARG A 183 2.73 -5.74 5.49
N GLU A 184 2.79 -4.73 4.65
CA GLU A 184 2.75 -3.33 5.05
C GLU A 184 1.60 -2.60 4.36
N LEU A 185 0.86 -1.79 5.11
CA LEU A 185 0.12 -0.66 4.57
C LEU A 185 1.02 0.57 4.68
N ARG A 186 1.26 1.24 3.56
CA ARG A 186 2.09 2.44 3.47
C ARG A 186 1.30 3.61 2.90
N LEU A 187 1.31 4.73 3.62
CA LEU A 187 0.71 5.99 3.20
C LEU A 187 1.82 7.04 3.09
N THR A 188 2.16 7.42 1.87
CA THR A 188 3.20 8.40 1.59
C THR A 188 2.56 9.75 1.31
N PHE A 189 2.67 10.65 2.28
CA PHE A 189 2.19 12.02 2.22
C PHE A 189 3.35 12.92 1.79
N LEU A 190 3.19 13.66 0.69
CA LEU A 190 4.17 14.64 0.23
C LEU A 190 3.85 16.05 0.76
N ASN A 191 4.73 16.99 0.46
CA ASN A 191 4.64 18.38 0.89
C ASN A 191 3.33 19.01 0.44
N GLY A 192 2.74 19.85 1.31
CA GLY A 192 1.50 20.59 0.99
C GLY A 192 0.22 19.90 1.45
N ILE A 193 0.31 18.74 2.11
CA ILE A 193 -0.86 18.08 2.71
C ILE A 193 -1.20 18.75 4.03
N GLN A 194 -2.42 19.26 4.11
CA GLN A 194 -2.99 19.89 5.30
C GLN A 194 -4.05 19.00 5.90
N PHE A 195 -4.12 18.95 7.22
CA PHE A 195 -5.10 18.18 7.97
C PHE A 195 -5.47 18.92 9.26
N PRO A 196 -6.60 18.56 9.90
CA PRO A 196 -6.95 19.16 11.19
C PRO A 196 -5.83 19.00 12.21
N GLY A 197 -5.23 20.12 12.62
CA GLY A 197 -4.14 20.16 13.60
C GLY A 197 -2.72 20.10 13.03
N GLY A 198 -2.52 20.13 11.70
CA GLY A 198 -1.16 20.19 11.17
C GLY A 198 -1.04 20.17 9.65
N GLN A 199 0.20 20.10 9.18
CA GLN A 199 0.55 19.94 7.78
C GLN A 199 1.82 19.10 7.63
N VAL A 200 1.99 18.48 6.47
CA VAL A 200 3.22 17.79 6.08
C VAL A 200 4.19 18.79 5.46
N ASN A 201 5.37 18.94 6.08
CA ASN A 201 6.49 19.73 5.54
C ASN A 201 7.53 18.76 4.94
N GLY A 202 7.57 18.62 3.63
CA GLY A 202 8.49 17.70 2.94
C GLY A 202 7.86 16.34 2.62
N MET A 203 8.22 15.28 3.34
CA MET A 203 7.66 13.94 3.14
C MET A 203 7.38 13.28 4.49
N ALA A 204 6.19 12.73 4.65
CA ALA A 204 5.80 11.94 5.80
C ALA A 204 5.29 10.57 5.36
N VAL A 205 5.75 9.52 6.05
CA VAL A 205 5.32 8.15 5.77
C VAL A 205 4.63 7.59 7.00
N VAL A 206 3.37 7.20 6.84
CA VAL A 206 2.68 6.34 7.80
C VAL A 206 2.88 4.90 7.33
N SER A 207 3.45 4.06 8.18
CA SER A 207 3.60 2.62 7.93
C SER A 207 2.83 1.83 8.98
N ALA A 208 2.13 0.79 8.53
CA ALA A 208 1.37 -0.09 9.40
C ALA A 208 1.58 -1.56 8.98
N ARG A 209 1.75 -2.45 9.95
CA ARG A 209 1.90 -3.89 9.71
C ARG A 209 0.52 -4.53 9.59
N ILE A 210 0.28 -5.24 8.50
CA ILE A 210 -0.96 -6.01 8.31
C ILE A 210 -0.96 -7.21 9.27
N GLU A 211 -2.02 -7.30 10.08
CA GLU A 211 -2.20 -8.34 11.09
C GLU A 211 -3.20 -9.41 10.64
N THR A 212 -4.26 -9.01 9.95
CA THR A 212 -5.25 -9.92 9.35
C THR A 212 -5.47 -9.59 7.88
N LEU A 213 -5.77 -10.61 7.09
CA LEU A 213 -6.12 -10.49 5.68
C LEU A 213 -7.13 -11.59 5.33
N GLU A 214 -8.32 -11.18 4.92
CA GLU A 214 -9.44 -12.08 4.67
C GLU A 214 -10.02 -11.81 3.28
N GLN A 215 -10.09 -12.85 2.46
CA GLN A 215 -10.77 -12.76 1.18
C GLN A 215 -12.29 -12.72 1.43
N VAL A 216 -12.96 -11.68 0.93
CA VAL A 216 -14.42 -11.62 0.90
C VAL A 216 -14.88 -12.57 -0.18
N ARG A 217 -15.60 -13.63 0.19
CA ARG A 217 -16.25 -14.52 -0.77
C ARG A 217 -17.46 -13.80 -1.33
N ASP A 218 -17.54 -13.67 -2.65
CA ASP A 218 -18.78 -13.26 -3.29
C ASP A 218 -19.85 -14.29 -2.93
N LYS A 219 -20.94 -13.84 -2.30
CA LYS A 219 -22.12 -14.70 -2.19
C LYS A 219 -22.58 -14.98 -3.63
N PRO A 220 -22.80 -16.25 -4.02
CA PRO A 220 -23.49 -16.52 -5.26
C PRO A 220 -24.80 -15.74 -5.21
N ARG A 221 -25.03 -14.87 -6.20
CA ARG A 221 -26.33 -14.25 -6.38
C ARG A 221 -27.28 -15.41 -6.70
N GLY A 222 -28.15 -15.73 -5.74
CA GLY A 222 -29.25 -16.66 -5.94
C GLY A 222 -30.28 -16.09 -6.88
#